data_AF-A0AAV6YI31-F1
#
_entry.id   AF-A0AAV6YI31-F1
#
_cell.length_a   1.000
_cell.length_b   1.000
_cell.length_c   1.000
_cell.angle_alpha   90.00
_cell.angle_beta   90.00
_cell.angle_gamma   90.00
#
_symmetry.space_group_name_H-M   'P 1'
#
loop_
_entity.id
_entity.type
_entity.pdbx_description
1 polymer ?
#
loop_
_entity_poly.entity_id
_entity_poly.type
_entity_poly.pdbx_seq_one_letter_code
_entity_poly.pdbx_strand_id
1 'polypeptide(L)'
;GLSCEEPSRRKRSPSPAEKDEKVKEYKESHLQKCCKDGMLPKPMNYSCQSRSQFILEGGECARVFLECCVFVFEPQIPVKRKLIRRPTMKFCK
;
A
#
# COMPACT_ATOMS: atom_id res chain seq x y z
N GLY A 1 10.53 37.03 -9.61
CA GLY A 1 9.46 36.08 -9.25
C GLY A 1 10.09 34.82 -8.74
N LEU A 2 9.74 34.37 -7.54
CA LEU A 2 10.24 33.12 -6.96
C LEU A 2 9.16 32.05 -7.16
N SER A 3 9.42 31.11 -8.06
CA SER A 3 8.58 29.93 -8.24
C SER A 3 8.82 28.99 -7.06
N CYS A 4 7.76 28.71 -6.28
CA CYS A 4 7.77 27.60 -5.34
C CYS A 4 7.58 26.31 -6.13
N GLU A 5 8.58 25.43 -6.16
CA GLU A 5 8.41 24.07 -6.67
C GLU A 5 7.44 23.33 -5.75
N GLU A 6 6.25 23.03 -6.27
CA GLU A 6 5.22 22.29 -5.54
C GLU A 6 5.77 20.91 -5.16
N PRO A 7 5.76 20.52 -3.87
CA PRO A 7 6.24 19.21 -3.48
C PRO A 7 5.39 18.16 -4.19
N SER A 8 6.04 17.29 -4.99
CA SER A 8 5.38 16.17 -5.68
C SER A 8 4.44 15.46 -4.72
N ARG A 9 3.13 15.66 -4.94
CA ARG A 9 2.06 15.18 -4.07
C ARG A 9 2.29 13.70 -3.80
N ARG A 10 2.59 13.33 -2.54
CA ARG A 10 2.77 11.93 -2.15
C ARG A 10 1.57 11.14 -2.67
N LYS A 11 1.81 10.01 -3.33
CA LYS A 11 0.75 9.16 -3.90
C LYS A 11 -0.33 8.95 -2.83
N ARG A 12 -1.57 9.34 -3.17
CA ARG A 12 -2.75 9.06 -2.37
C ARG A 12 -2.94 7.55 -2.31
N SER A 13 -3.61 7.07 -1.26
CA SER A 13 -4.12 5.70 -1.23
C SER A 13 -4.85 5.37 -2.53
N PRO A 14 -4.78 4.12 -3.03
CA PRO A 14 -5.42 3.72 -4.28
C PRO A 14 -6.92 3.96 -4.23
N SER A 15 -7.48 4.39 -5.36
CA SER A 15 -8.92 4.56 -5.57
C SER A 15 -9.67 3.23 -5.50
N PRO A 16 -10.99 3.24 -5.30
CA PRO A 16 -11.79 2.01 -5.34
C PRO A 16 -11.61 1.21 -6.63
N ALA A 17 -11.54 1.88 -7.79
CA ALA A 17 -11.31 1.24 -9.07
C ALA A 17 -9.94 0.54 -9.15
N GLU A 18 -8.87 1.20 -8.69
CA GLU A 18 -7.53 0.59 -8.63
C GLU A 18 -7.47 -0.62 -7.68
N LYS A 19 -8.24 -0.58 -6.59
CA LYS A 19 -8.38 -1.74 -5.68
C LYS A 19 -9.10 -2.90 -6.36
N ASP A 20 -10.19 -2.62 -7.07
CA ASP A 20 -10.94 -3.64 -7.80
C ASP A 20 -10.11 -4.26 -8.94
N GLU A 21 -9.32 -3.46 -9.65
CA GLU A 21 -8.35 -3.94 -10.64
C GLU A 21 -7.30 -4.84 -10.00
N LYS A 22 -6.74 -4.43 -8.85
CA LYS A 22 -5.75 -5.23 -8.13
C LYS A 22 -6.31 -6.59 -7.69
N VAL A 23 -7.58 -6.64 -7.26
CA VAL A 23 -8.25 -7.89 -6.91
C VAL A 23 -8.43 -8.80 -8.13
N LYS A 24 -8.75 -8.24 -9.30
CA LYS A 24 -8.98 -9.00 -10.54
C LYS A 24 -7.72 -9.65 -11.11
N GLU A 25 -6.52 -9.30 -10.62
CA GLU A 25 -5.27 -9.98 -10.99
C GLU A 25 -5.26 -11.47 -10.55
N TYR A 26 -6.05 -11.83 -9.54
CA TYR A 26 -6.14 -13.20 -9.04
C TYR A 26 -7.27 -13.97 -9.74
N LYS A 27 -6.94 -15.13 -10.33
CA LYS A 27 -7.90 -15.99 -11.04
C LYS A 27 -8.90 -16.67 -10.12
N GLU A 28 -8.41 -17.16 -8.98
CA GLU A 28 -9.20 -17.94 -8.04
C GLU A 28 -10.05 -17.05 -7.13
N SER A 29 -11.32 -17.40 -6.95
CA SER A 29 -12.26 -16.63 -6.13
C SER A 29 -11.83 -16.53 -4.67
N HIS A 30 -11.21 -17.58 -4.13
CA HIS A 30 -10.70 -17.59 -2.75
C HIS A 30 -9.53 -16.60 -2.58
N LEU A 31 -8.64 -16.47 -3.57
CA LEU A 31 -7.53 -15.50 -3.53
C LEU A 31 -8.03 -14.06 -3.67
N GLN A 32 -9.05 -13.84 -4.51
CA GLN A 32 -9.70 -12.52 -4.59
C GLN A 32 -10.29 -12.10 -3.23
N LYS A 33 -10.88 -13.04 -2.49
CA LYS A 33 -11.36 -12.80 -1.12
C LYS A 33 -10.21 -12.43 -0.18
N CYS A 34 -9.12 -13.20 -0.19
CA CYS A 34 -7.92 -12.91 0.62
C CYS A 34 -7.35 -11.51 0.34
N CYS A 35 -7.35 -11.09 -0.94
CA CYS A 35 -6.92 -9.77 -1.32
C CYS A 35 -7.84 -8.68 -0.74
N LYS A 36 -9.16 -8.82 -0.89
CA LYS A 36 -10.15 -7.89 -0.31
C LYS A 36 -10.00 -7.78 1.20
N ASP A 37 -9.78 -8.90 1.90
CA ASP A 37 -9.56 -8.92 3.35
C ASP A 37 -8.29 -8.15 3.75
N GLY A 38 -7.23 -8.22 2.92
CA GLY A 38 -6.00 -7.44 3.08
C GLY A 38 -6.23 -5.93 2.99
N MET A 39 -7.18 -5.51 2.15
CA MET A 39 -7.51 -4.11 1.89
C MET A 39 -8.45 -3.47 2.92
N LEU A 40 -9.01 -4.26 3.85
CA LEU A 40 -9.92 -3.73 4.87
C LEU A 40 -9.23 -2.68 5.75
N PRO A 41 -9.96 -1.61 6.14
CA PRO A 41 -9.42 -0.56 7.00
C PRO A 41 -8.86 -1.15 8.28
N LYS A 42 -7.67 -0.68 8.67
CA LYS A 42 -6.98 -1.20 9.84
C LYS A 42 -7.66 -0.71 11.12
N PRO A 43 -8.14 -1.60 12.01
CA PRO A 43 -8.71 -1.17 13.29
C PRO A 43 -7.62 -0.70 14.28
N MET A 44 -6.35 -1.06 14.04
CA MET A 44 -5.18 -0.71 14.86
C MET A 44 -3.97 -0.40 13.97
N ASN A 45 -2.94 0.29 14.49
CA ASN A 45 -1.70 0.64 13.75
C ASN A 45 -0.75 -0.55 13.49
N TYR A 46 -1.27 -1.77 13.33
CA TYR A 46 -0.47 -2.94 12.98
C TYR A 46 0.03 -2.86 11.53
N SER A 47 1.25 -3.35 11.29
CA SER A 47 1.80 -3.48 9.94
C SER A 47 1.06 -4.56 9.15
N CYS A 48 1.16 -4.51 7.82
CA CYS A 48 0.59 -5.55 6.98
C CYS A 48 1.21 -6.92 7.25
N GLN A 49 2.51 -6.96 7.59
CA GLN A 49 3.22 -8.18 7.91
C GLN A 49 2.77 -8.82 9.22
N SER A 50 2.44 -8.03 10.26
CA SER A 50 1.83 -8.57 11.47
C SER A 50 0.43 -9.13 11.18
N ARG A 51 -0.39 -8.43 10.39
CA ARG A 51 -1.73 -8.89 10.02
C ARG A 51 -1.70 -10.20 9.22
N SER A 52 -0.75 -10.38 8.32
CA SER A 52 -0.65 -11.61 7.51
C SER A 52 -0.32 -12.86 8.32
N GLN A 53 0.31 -12.72 9.49
CA GLN A 53 0.64 -13.87 10.37
C GLN A 53 -0.60 -14.49 11.02
N PHE A 54 -1.70 -13.74 11.12
CA PHE A 54 -2.95 -14.22 11.73
C PHE A 54 -3.93 -14.82 10.71
N ILE A 55 -3.51 -14.97 9.44
CA ILE A 55 -4.34 -15.57 8.39
C ILE A 55 -4.31 -17.09 8.54
N LEU A 56 -5.40 -17.66 9.06
CA LEU A 56 -5.53 -19.09 9.35
C LEU A 56 -5.48 -19.97 8.11
N GLU A 57 -6.00 -19.50 6.98
CA GLU A 57 -5.92 -20.18 5.68
C GLU A 57 -4.45 -20.43 5.26
N GLY A 58 -3.52 -19.60 5.76
CA GLY A 58 -2.09 -19.73 5.51
C GLY A 58 -1.72 -19.65 4.03
N GLY A 59 -0.52 -20.15 3.72
CA GLY A 59 -0.03 -20.39 2.37
C GLY A 59 -0.24 -19.22 1.39
N GLU A 60 -1.00 -19.48 0.33
CA GLU A 60 -1.26 -18.51 -0.73
C GLU A 60 -2.14 -17.35 -0.28
N CYS A 61 -3.12 -17.62 0.60
CA CYS A 61 -4.02 -16.59 1.10
C CYS A 61 -3.26 -15.56 1.94
N ALA A 62 -2.37 -16.01 2.84
CA ALA A 62 -1.54 -15.11 3.65
C ALA A 62 -0.62 -14.22 2.80
N ARG A 63 -0.06 -14.78 1.71
CA ARG A 63 0.76 -14.06 0.74
C ARG A 63 -0.04 -13.01 -0.03
N VAL A 64 -1.20 -13.39 -0.59
CA VAL A 64 -2.08 -12.48 -1.33
C VAL A 64 -2.64 -11.38 -0.45
N PHE A 65 -3.03 -11.73 0.79
CA PHE A 65 -3.45 -10.77 1.80
C PHE A 65 -2.37 -9.71 2.04
N LEU A 66 -1.12 -10.14 2.23
CA LEU A 66 0.01 -9.24 2.49
C LEU A 66 0.23 -8.29 1.31
N GLU A 67 0.27 -8.81 0.08
CA GLU A 67 0.43 -8.02 -1.14
C GLU A 67 -0.64 -6.91 -1.26
N CYS A 68 -1.91 -7.28 -1.08
CA CYS A 68 -3.03 -6.34 -1.18
C CYS A 68 -3.09 -5.35 -0.01
N CYS A 69 -2.68 -5.77 1.20
CA CYS A 69 -2.56 -4.87 2.34
C CYS A 69 -1.50 -3.79 2.09
N VAL A 70 -0.29 -4.19 1.67
CA VAL A 70 0.82 -3.27 1.38
C VAL A 70 0.41 -2.31 0.27
N PHE A 71 -0.28 -2.79 -0.77
CA PHE A 71 -0.77 -1.95 -1.86
C PHE A 71 -1.67 -0.80 -1.40
N VAL A 72 -2.55 -1.02 -0.43
CA VAL A 72 -3.49 0.00 0.05
C VAL A 72 -2.89 0.91 1.10
N PHE A 73 -2.11 0.34 2.02
CA PHE A 73 -1.76 1.00 3.27
C PHE A 73 -0.31 1.44 3.38
N GLU A 74 0.58 0.87 2.59
CA GLU A 74 1.97 1.26 2.59
C GLU A 74 2.27 2.12 1.36
N PRO A 75 3.12 3.15 1.50
CA PRO A 75 3.58 3.86 0.33
C PRO A 75 4.31 2.85 -0.55
N GLN A 76 3.88 2.74 -1.81
CA GLN A 76 4.64 2.07 -2.85
C GLN A 76 5.95 2.85 -3.04
N ILE A 77 6.93 2.64 -2.16
CA ILE A 77 8.27 3.19 -2.30
C ILE A 77 8.85 2.40 -3.47
N PRO A 78 9.06 3.02 -4.65
CA PRO A 78 9.75 2.32 -5.71
C PRO A 78 11.14 2.01 -5.15
N VAL A 79 11.44 0.74 -4.90
CA VAL A 79 12.78 0.23 -4.52
C VAL A 79 13.87 0.65 -5.53
N LYS A 80 13.47 1.20 -6.69
CA LYS A 80 14.35 1.82 -7.69
C LYS A 80 14.78 3.26 -7.38
N ARG A 81 14.21 3.94 -6.38
CA ARG A 81 14.73 5.23 -5.92
C ARG A 81 15.74 4.95 -4.81
N LYS A 82 17.03 4.97 -5.19
CA LYS A 82 18.16 5.27 -4.27
C LYS A 82 17.70 6.28 -3.24
N LEU A 83 18.09 6.11 -1.96
CA LEU A 83 17.85 7.08 -0.88
C LEU A 83 17.78 8.52 -1.42
N ILE A 84 16.59 9.02 -1.73
CA ILE A 84 16.43 10.45 -1.98
C ILE A 84 16.48 11.02 -0.57
N ARG A 85 17.68 11.47 -0.17
CA ARG A 85 17.89 12.21 1.07
C ARG A 85 16.75 13.21 1.19
N ARG A 86 16.01 13.17 2.31
CA ARG A 86 14.97 14.16 2.63
C ARG A 86 15.58 15.54 2.34
N PRO A 87 15.03 16.35 1.42
CA PRO A 87 15.42 17.75 1.39
C PRO A 87 15.07 18.29 2.77
N THR A 88 16.06 18.81 3.49
CA THR A 88 15.83 19.52 4.74
C THR A 88 14.77 20.58 4.46
N MET A 89 13.63 20.45 5.13
CA MET A 89 12.51 21.39 5.05
C MET A 89 13.04 22.80 5.25
N LYS A 90 13.19 23.58 4.17
CA LYS A 90 13.44 25.01 4.30
C LYS A 90 12.09 25.62 4.69
N PHE A 91 11.97 26.03 5.96
CA PHE A 91 10.89 26.88 6.39
C PHE A 91 11.02 28.21 5.64
N CYS A 92 10.10 28.46 4.71
CA CYS A 92 9.95 29.76 4.10
C CYS A 92 9.41 30.70 5.20
N LYS A 93 10.21 31.69 5.60
CA LYS A 93 9.77 32.79 6.49
C LYS A 93 8.85 33.73 5.74
#